data_AF-A0AA37P8R7-F1
#
_entry.id   AF-A0AA37P8R7-F1
#
_cell.length_a   1.000
_cell.length_b   1.000
_cell.length_c   1.000
_cell.angle_alpha   90.00
_cell.angle_beta   90.00
_cell.angle_gamma   90.00
#
_symmetry.space_group_name_H-M   'P 1'
#
loop_
_entity.id
_entity.type
_entity.pdbx_description
1 polymer ?
#
loop_
_entity_poly.entity_id
_entity_poly.type
_entity_poly.pdbx_seq_one_letter_code
_entity_poly.pdbx_strand_id
1 'polypeptide(L)'
;MTQKTTADDLLSVLALDELPTDTKIQKDYGFDRCHTASDMSNLLGVYKTLLVNIGVKPKTLDEWMKQGKKDLAANIREKLELKSHRVHKPLLLWFYQAKHIWNAPEPQEKAAAAEPSTAQAKSED
;
A
#
# COMPACT_ATOMS: atom_id res chain seq x y z
N MET A 1 -6.29 -26.43 6.04
CA MET A 1 -5.90 -25.77 4.78
C MET A 1 -5.62 -24.31 5.11
N THR A 2 -4.37 -23.87 5.06
CA THR A 2 -4.05 -22.44 5.19
C THR A 2 -4.51 -21.77 3.90
N GLN A 3 -5.49 -20.86 3.99
CA GLN A 3 -5.92 -20.07 2.84
C GLN A 3 -4.75 -19.17 2.41
N LYS A 4 -4.29 -19.30 1.17
CA LYS A 4 -3.22 -18.47 0.61
C LYS A 4 -3.75 -17.06 0.42
N THR A 5 -3.03 -16.06 0.93
CA THR A 5 -3.40 -14.64 0.86
C THR A 5 -2.49 -13.87 -0.09
N THR A 6 -2.85 -12.64 -0.46
CA THR A 6 -1.95 -11.79 -1.26
C THR A 6 -0.67 -11.42 -0.52
N ALA A 7 -0.66 -11.50 0.83
CA ALA A 7 0.57 -11.36 1.60
C ALA A 7 1.52 -12.56 1.42
N ASP A 8 0.98 -13.77 1.25
CA ASP A 8 1.79 -14.97 0.97
C ASP A 8 2.40 -14.89 -0.43
N ASP A 9 1.65 -14.36 -1.40
CA ASP A 9 2.17 -14.10 -2.75
C ASP A 9 3.25 -13.01 -2.74
N LEU A 10 3.02 -11.91 -1.99
CA LEU A 10 4.03 -10.88 -1.80
C LEU A 10 5.31 -11.43 -1.17
N LEU A 11 5.20 -12.28 -0.14
CA LEU A 11 6.37 -12.93 0.46
C LEU A 11 7.15 -13.77 -0.57
N SER A 12 6.44 -14.48 -1.45
CA SER A 12 7.06 -15.30 -2.50
C SER A 12 7.82 -14.44 -3.51
N VAL A 13 7.24 -13.30 -3.93
CA VAL A 13 7.89 -12.31 -4.80
C VAL A 13 9.14 -11.73 -4.14
N LEU A 14 9.05 -11.36 -2.86
CA LEU A 14 10.18 -10.82 -2.09
C LEU A 14 11.33 -11.82 -1.90
N ALA A 15 11.01 -13.11 -1.81
CA ALA A 15 12.02 -14.16 -1.71
C ALA A 15 12.83 -14.33 -3.00
N LEU A 16 12.24 -13.97 -4.15
CA LEU A 16 12.90 -13.94 -5.46
C LEU A 16 13.61 -12.61 -5.76
N ASP A 17 13.48 -11.62 -4.86
CA ASP A 17 13.98 -10.24 -5.04
C ASP A 17 13.40 -9.57 -6.30
N GLU A 18 12.20 -9.98 -6.70
CA GLU A 18 11.49 -9.45 -7.87
C GLU A 18 10.51 -8.33 -7.48
N LEU A 19 10.12 -7.54 -8.48
CA LEU A 19 9.03 -6.57 -8.31
C LEU A 19 7.68 -7.26 -8.54
N PRO A 20 6.65 -6.97 -7.73
CA PRO A 20 5.33 -7.56 -7.93
C PRO A 20 4.74 -7.09 -9.25
N THR A 21 4.48 -8.02 -10.16
CA THR A 21 3.78 -7.78 -11.43
C THR A 21 2.27 -7.97 -11.32
N ASP A 22 1.83 -8.67 -10.27
CA ASP A 22 0.41 -8.88 -9.96
C ASP A 22 -0.25 -7.56 -9.54
N THR A 23 -1.26 -7.13 -10.30
CA THR A 23 -2.00 -5.88 -10.08
C THR A 23 -2.75 -5.86 -8.75
N LYS A 24 -3.17 -7.02 -8.23
CA LYS A 24 -3.80 -7.13 -6.91
C LYS A 24 -2.79 -6.86 -5.81
N ILE A 25 -1.59 -7.44 -5.88
CA ILE A 25 -0.50 -7.15 -4.93
C ILE A 25 -0.15 -5.66 -5.00
N GLN A 26 -0.04 -5.11 -6.21
CA GLN A 26 0.27 -3.70 -6.37
C GLN A 26 -0.76 -2.78 -5.72
N LYS A 27 -2.06 -3.04 -5.92
CA LYS A 27 -3.16 -2.26 -5.35
C LYS A 27 -3.27 -2.43 -3.83
N ASP A 28 -3.23 -3.67 -3.34
CA ASP A 28 -3.38 -4.02 -1.93
C ASP A 28 -2.26 -3.40 -1.07
N TYR A 29 -1.02 -3.41 -1.59
CA TYR A 29 0.18 -2.99 -0.85
C TYR A 29 0.76 -1.64 -1.30
N GLY A 30 0.09 -0.92 -2.21
CA GLY A 30 0.43 0.46 -2.55
C GLY A 30 1.57 0.63 -3.56
N PHE A 31 2.04 -0.44 -4.22
CA PHE A 31 3.00 -0.31 -5.32
C PHE A 31 2.41 0.43 -6.53
N ASP A 32 1.08 0.39 -6.70
CA ASP A 32 0.34 1.16 -7.71
C ASP A 32 0.47 2.68 -7.54
N ARG A 33 0.86 3.13 -6.33
CA ARG A 33 1.01 4.54 -5.96
C ARG A 33 2.47 5.00 -5.94
N CYS A 34 3.41 4.14 -6.31
CA CYS A 34 4.81 4.52 -6.48
C CYS A 34 4.98 5.32 -7.78
N HIS A 35 5.51 6.54 -7.68
CA HIS A 35 5.73 7.38 -8.87
C HIS A 35 7.09 7.15 -9.54
N THR A 36 8.02 6.51 -8.84
CA THR A 36 9.39 6.29 -9.31
C THR A 36 9.85 4.86 -9.03
N ALA A 37 10.85 4.40 -9.78
CA ALA A 37 11.50 3.12 -9.50
C ALA A 37 12.11 3.08 -8.10
N SER A 38 12.68 4.19 -7.62
CA SER A 38 13.22 4.31 -6.26
C SER A 38 12.13 4.15 -5.19
N ASP A 39 10.94 4.73 -5.38
CA ASP A 39 9.81 4.51 -4.47
C ASP A 39 9.44 3.04 -4.41
N MET A 40 9.41 2.37 -5.57
CA MET A 40 9.06 0.97 -5.65
C MET A 40 10.10 0.08 -4.96
N SER A 41 11.39 0.34 -5.16
CA SER A 41 12.48 -0.35 -4.47
C SER A 41 12.46 -0.12 -2.96
N ASN A 42 12.19 1.10 -2.51
CA ASN A 42 12.08 1.40 -1.08
C ASN A 42 10.86 0.70 -0.46
N LEU A 43 9.71 0.69 -1.15
CA LEU A 43 8.52 -0.02 -0.68
C LEU A 43 8.78 -1.53 -0.57
N LEU A 44 9.47 -2.12 -1.56
CA LEU A 44 9.92 -3.50 -1.52
C LEU A 44 10.82 -3.76 -0.30
N GLY A 45 11.77 -2.85 -0.03
CA GLY A 45 12.64 -2.90 1.13
C GLY A 45 11.89 -2.85 2.46
N VAL A 46 10.80 -2.07 2.54
CA VAL A 46 9.93 -2.02 3.73
C VAL A 46 9.26 -3.37 3.97
N TYR A 47 8.63 -3.95 2.95
CA TYR A 47 7.96 -5.25 3.09
C TYR A 47 8.95 -6.39 3.36
N LYS A 48 10.12 -6.37 2.72
CA LYS A 48 11.21 -7.32 2.99
C LYS A 48 11.67 -7.23 4.44
N THR A 49 11.91 -6.01 4.94
CA THR A 49 12.31 -5.80 6.33
C THR A 49 11.23 -6.30 7.30
N LEU A 50 9.96 -6.06 6.99
CA LEU A 50 8.84 -6.44 7.83
C LEU A 50 8.66 -7.96 7.92
N LEU A 51 8.61 -8.64 6.77
CA LEU A 51 8.33 -10.08 6.70
C LEU A 51 9.56 -10.93 7.01
N VAL A 52 10.76 -10.50 6.59
CA VAL A 52 12.00 -11.29 6.72
C VAL A 52 12.81 -10.90 7.95
N ASN A 53 13.10 -9.61 8.15
CA ASN A 53 14.02 -9.18 9.22
C ASN A 53 13.32 -9.05 10.60
N ILE A 54 12.08 -8.56 10.59
CA ILE A 54 11.24 -8.40 11.79
C ILE A 54 10.46 -9.70 12.07
N GLY A 55 10.07 -10.43 11.02
CA GLY A 55 9.36 -11.70 11.14
C GLY A 55 7.85 -11.55 11.32
N VAL A 56 7.24 -10.49 10.77
CA VAL A 56 5.78 -10.38 10.68
C VAL A 56 5.27 -11.50 9.77
N LYS A 57 4.23 -12.21 10.22
CA LYS A 57 3.64 -13.30 9.44
C LYS A 57 2.81 -12.73 8.28
N PRO A 58 2.79 -13.37 7.10
CA PRO A 58 1.96 -12.95 5.98
C PRO A 58 0.48 -12.77 6.37
N LYS A 59 -0.06 -13.70 7.16
CA LYS A 59 -1.43 -13.61 7.67
C LYS A 59 -1.70 -12.30 8.44
N THR A 60 -0.76 -11.87 9.28
CA THR A 60 -0.89 -10.61 10.04
C THR A 60 -0.82 -9.40 9.12
N LEU A 61 0.03 -9.45 8.09
CA LEU A 61 0.11 -8.40 7.08
C LEU A 61 -1.20 -8.29 6.27
N ASP A 62 -1.79 -9.44 5.89
CA ASP A 62 -3.08 -9.51 5.20
C ASP A 62 -4.24 -8.98 6.07
N GLU A 63 -4.23 -9.27 7.38
CA GLU A 63 -5.19 -8.70 8.34
C GLU A 63 -5.10 -7.17 8.40
N TRP A 64 -3.89 -6.60 8.42
CA TRP A 64 -3.70 -5.15 8.39
C TRP A 64 -4.14 -4.52 7.06
N MET A 65 -3.87 -5.21 5.95
CA MET A 65 -4.31 -4.76 4.62
C MET A 65 -5.84 -4.69 4.55
N LYS A 66 -6.54 -5.68 5.11
CA LYS A 66 -8.02 -5.73 5.16
C LYS A 66 -8.65 -4.62 6.01
N GLN A 67 -7.92 -4.05 6.97
CA GLN A 67 -8.36 -2.89 7.75
C GLN A 67 -8.30 -1.59 6.94
N GLY A 68 -7.53 -1.57 5.85
CA GLY A 68 -7.37 -0.45 4.94
C GLY A 68 -5.95 0.13 4.96
N LYS A 69 -5.63 0.94 3.94
CA LYS A 69 -4.26 1.46 3.73
C LYS A 69 -3.74 2.31 4.89
N LYS A 70 -4.61 3.03 5.60
CA LYS A 70 -4.23 3.87 6.75
C LYS A 70 -3.76 3.02 7.94
N ASP A 71 -4.55 2.01 8.31
CA ASP A 71 -4.21 1.09 9.39
C ASP A 71 -3.02 0.21 9.03
N LEU A 72 -2.91 -0.23 7.77
CA LEU A 72 -1.72 -0.91 7.26
C LEU A 72 -0.46 -0.06 7.48
N ALA A 73 -0.48 1.22 7.09
CA ALA A 73 0.65 2.12 7.28
C ALA A 73 0.99 2.34 8.77
N ALA A 74 -0.03 2.48 9.62
CA ALA A 74 0.14 2.67 11.06
C ALA A 74 0.79 1.44 11.72
N ASN A 75 0.32 0.23 11.38
CA ASN A 75 0.88 -1.01 11.89
C ASN A 75 2.33 -1.24 11.41
N ILE A 76 2.61 -0.98 10.14
CA ILE A 76 3.98 -1.06 9.59
C ILE A 76 4.90 -0.10 10.35
N ARG A 77 4.47 1.15 10.52
CA ARG A 77 5.21 2.17 11.26
C ARG A 77 5.57 1.70 12.66
N GLU A 78 4.58 1.22 13.42
CA GLU A 78 4.79 0.73 14.78
C GLU A 78 5.86 -0.37 14.83
N LYS A 79 5.81 -1.33 13.90
CA LYS A 79 6.81 -2.42 13.85
C LYS A 79 8.20 -1.93 13.47
N LEU A 80 8.30 -1.01 12.51
CA LEU A 80 9.58 -0.44 12.12
C LEU A 80 10.20 0.37 13.27
N GLU A 81 9.41 1.12 14.03
CA GLU A 81 9.88 1.88 15.20
C GLU A 81 10.30 0.95 16.34
N LEU A 82 9.47 -0.03 16.69
CA LEU A 82 9.74 -1.00 17.76
C LEU A 82 11.00 -1.82 17.49
N LYS A 83 11.29 -2.13 16.23
CA LYS A 83 12.47 -2.87 15.79
C LYS A 83 13.45 -2.00 15.02
N SER A 84 13.52 -0.70 15.34
CA SER A 84 14.36 0.28 14.63
C SER A 84 15.84 -0.10 14.52
N HIS A 85 16.38 -0.85 15.48
CA HIS A 85 17.75 -1.39 15.42
C HIS A 85 17.97 -2.42 14.29
N ARG A 86 16.91 -3.00 13.71
CA ARG A 86 16.93 -3.92 12.56
C ARG A 86 16.56 -3.25 11.25
N VAL A 87 16.21 -1.97 11.28
CA VAL A 87 15.72 -1.21 10.14
C VAL A 87 16.79 -0.23 9.70
N HIS A 88 17.04 -0.17 8.39
CA HIS A 88 17.95 0.80 7.83
C HIS A 88 17.37 2.22 7.96
N LYS A 89 18.09 3.16 8.59
CA LYS A 89 17.56 4.51 8.89
C LYS A 89 17.04 5.27 7.67
N PRO A 90 17.72 5.27 6.50
CA PRO A 90 17.19 5.86 5.27
C PRO A 90 15.84 5.28 4.83
N LEU A 91 15.62 3.98 5.02
CA LEU A 91 14.35 3.32 4.69
C LEU A 91 13.22 3.83 5.57
N LEU A 92 13.50 4.00 6.87
CA LEU A 92 12.55 4.55 7.83
C LEU A 92 12.20 6.02 7.49
N LEU A 93 13.21 6.83 7.14
CA LEU A 93 12.99 8.22 6.74
C LEU A 93 12.14 8.32 5.46
N TRP A 94 12.44 7.50 4.46
CA TRP A 94 11.64 7.44 3.23
C TRP A 94 10.19 7.05 3.54
N PHE A 95 9.97 6.05 4.41
CA PHE A 95 8.61 5.62 4.76
C PHE A 95 7.76 6.77 5.33
N TYR A 96 8.35 7.64 6.16
CA TYR A 96 7.65 8.84 6.68
C TYR A 96 7.36 9.91 5.62
N GLN A 97 8.18 9.96 4.57
CA GLN A 97 8.03 10.92 3.46
C GLN A 97 7.04 10.44 2.40
N ALA A 98 6.89 9.13 2.22
CA ALA A 98 6.04 8.48 1.21
C ALA A 98 4.53 8.52 1.54
N LYS A 99 4.03 9.67 2.02
CA LYS A 99 2.63 9.84 2.45
C LYS A 99 1.63 9.66 1.29
N HIS A 100 2.05 9.90 0.04
CA HIS A 100 1.22 9.71 -1.15
C HIS A 100 0.76 8.26 -1.32
N ILE A 101 1.57 7.29 -0.87
CA ILE A 101 1.23 5.86 -0.93
C ILE A 101 0.09 5.53 0.04
N TRP A 102 0.19 6.03 1.27
CA TRP A 102 -0.68 5.65 2.40
C TRP A 102 -1.93 6.50 2.53
N ASN A 103 -1.84 7.81 2.28
CA ASN A 103 -2.91 8.78 2.56
C ASN A 103 -3.76 9.14 1.34
N ALA A 104 -3.45 8.62 0.14
CA ALA A 104 -4.26 8.94 -1.02
C ALA A 104 -5.69 8.43 -0.81
N PRO A 105 -6.71 9.27 -1.11
CA PRO A 105 -8.10 8.86 -1.03
C PRO A 105 -8.25 7.58 -1.85
N GLU A 106 -8.92 6.57 -1.29
CA GLU A 106 -9.29 5.41 -2.09
C GLU A 106 -10.00 5.94 -3.35
N PRO A 107 -9.61 5.49 -4.55
CA PRO A 107 -10.39 5.80 -5.73
C PRO A 107 -11.81 5.35 -5.44
N GLN A 108 -12.74 6.30 -5.35
CA GLN A 108 -14.16 6.06 -5.15
C GLN A 108 -14.65 5.30 -6.38
N GLU A 109 -14.50 3.98 -6.39
CA GLU A 109 -15.00 3.16 -7.48
C GLU A 109 -16.51 2.97 -7.27
N LYS A 110 -17.26 3.82 -7.99
CA LYS A 110 -18.68 3.72 -8.38
C LYS A 110 -19.70 4.54 -7.58
N ALA A 111 -19.89 5.78 -8.02
CA ALA A 111 -21.23 6.32 -8.24
C ALA A 111 -21.38 6.66 -9.74
N ALA A 112 -21.89 5.69 -10.49
CA ALA A 112 -22.44 5.91 -11.82
C ALA A 112 -23.91 6.37 -11.67
N ALA A 113 -24.36 7.17 -12.65
CA ALA A 113 -25.75 7.52 -12.97
C ALA A 113 -26.39 8.65 -12.13
N ALA A 114 -26.26 9.89 -12.61
CA ALA A 114 -27.40 10.69 -13.06
C ALA A 114 -26.89 12.03 -13.62
N GLU A 115 -26.63 12.09 -14.93
CA GLU A 115 -27.12 13.26 -15.65
C GLU A 115 -28.60 13.01 -15.93
N PRO A 116 -29.45 14.01 -15.72
CA PRO A 116 -30.10 14.54 -16.91
C PRO A 116 -29.87 16.04 -17.02
N SER A 117 -29.46 16.41 -18.23
CA SER A 117 -29.83 17.66 -18.90
C SER A 117 -31.19 18.20 -18.43
N THR A 118 -31.22 19.43 -17.93
CA THR A 118 -32.37 20.32 -18.14
C THR A 118 -31.84 21.74 -18.32
N ALA A 119 -31.99 22.23 -19.54
CA ALA A 119 -31.87 23.62 -19.89
C ALA A 119 -32.75 24.49 -18.98
N GLN A 120 -32.25 25.65 -18.55
CA GLN A 120 -33.10 26.82 -18.43
C GLN A 120 -32.30 28.09 -18.72
N ALA A 121 -32.73 28.72 -19.81
CA ALA A 121 -32.47 30.10 -20.15
C ALA A 121 -33.05 31.06 -19.11
N LYS A 122 -32.35 32.16 -18.88
CA LYS A 122 -32.80 33.49 -18.40
C LYS A 122 -31.66 34.44 -18.78
N SER A 123 -31.75 35.26 -19.84
CA SER A 123 -32.57 36.48 -20.01
C SER A 123 -32.36 37.51 -18.89
N GLU A 124 -32.04 38.73 -19.35
CA GLU A 124 -31.90 40.04 -18.67
C GLU A 124 -30.67 40.23 -17.77
N ASP A 125 -29.89 41.31 -17.89
CA ASP A 125 -30.16 42.69 -18.37
C ASP A 125 -29.01 43.23 -19.26
#